data_AF-A0A7X4ITW5-F1
#
_entry.id   AF-A0A7X4ITW5-F1
#
_cell.length_a   1.000
_cell.length_b   1.000
_cell.length_c   1.000
_cell.angle_alpha   90.00
_cell.angle_beta   90.00
_cell.angle_gamma   90.00
#
_symmetry.space_group_name_H-M   'P 1'
#
loop_
_entity.id
_entity.type
_entity.pdbx_description
1 polymer ?
#
loop_
_entity_poly.entity_id
_entity_poly.type
_entity_poly.pdbx_seq_one_letter_code
_entity_poly.pdbx_strand_id
1 'polypeptide(L)'
;MNRKNFVFASESVSEGHPDKICDRISDAVLDAFLAAEPEARVACETFVTTNRVVIGGEVRGPQAVSSRAEEIARECVRDIGYDQDGFHWRNLRVDNYLHEQSSDIAQGVDASASKDEGAGDQGIMFGYAVNETPELMPAPIHFAHAILKRIAEARKAGDAPALRPDAKSQISLRYEDGKPVEATSIVLSTQHESESQTPADIRAIVEPYIREVLPAEWLTDATEWWVNPTGTFVSGGPDGDAGLTGRKIIVDTYGGAAPHGGGAFSGKDPTKVDRSAAYAARYLAKNVVAAGIAERCLIQLSYAIGVSKPLSIYADTFGTGEVPAANIESAISSAMDLSPRGIREHLALNKAIYQRTAAYGHFGRAPDEGGGFTWERTDLADELRKAV
;
A
#
# COMPACT_ATOMS: atom_id res chain seq x y z
N MET A 1 -4.73 -28.03 -12.25
CA MET A 1 -3.89 -27.16 -13.09
C MET A 1 -4.50 -25.77 -13.06
N ASN A 2 -3.72 -24.75 -12.73
CA ASN A 2 -4.19 -23.36 -12.73
C ASN A 2 -4.54 -22.94 -14.17
N ARG A 3 -5.61 -22.15 -14.32
CA ARG A 3 -6.02 -21.58 -15.60
C ARG A 3 -4.88 -20.70 -16.13
N LYS A 4 -4.39 -21.00 -17.34
CA LYS A 4 -3.23 -20.30 -17.95
C LYS A 4 -3.61 -19.13 -18.85
N ASN A 5 -4.79 -19.18 -19.48
CA ASN A 5 -5.29 -18.15 -20.38
C ASN A 5 -6.55 -17.52 -19.79
N PHE A 6 -6.49 -16.23 -19.50
CA PHE A 6 -7.56 -15.48 -18.83
C PHE A 6 -7.39 -13.98 -19.02
N VAL A 7 -8.38 -13.20 -18.59
CA VAL A 7 -8.26 -11.75 -18.39
C VAL A 7 -8.37 -11.50 -16.90
N PHE A 8 -7.44 -10.72 -16.35
CA PHE A 8 -7.43 -10.32 -14.95
C PHE A 8 -7.36 -8.81 -14.84
N ALA A 9 -8.12 -8.26 -13.89
CA ALA A 9 -8.18 -6.83 -13.67
C ALA A 9 -7.74 -6.47 -12.26
N SER A 10 -7.05 -5.34 -12.14
CA SER A 10 -6.81 -4.67 -10.86
C SER A 10 -7.09 -3.19 -11.00
N GLU A 11 -7.35 -2.54 -9.88
CA GLU A 11 -7.62 -1.11 -9.80
C GLU A 11 -6.71 -0.42 -8.79
N SER A 12 -6.60 0.90 -8.94
CA SER A 12 -5.92 1.79 -8.03
C SER A 12 -6.71 3.08 -7.89
N VAL A 13 -6.41 3.84 -6.83
CA VAL A 13 -6.92 5.18 -6.60
C VAL A 13 -5.76 6.13 -6.29
N SER A 14 -5.91 7.42 -6.60
CA SER A 14 -4.85 8.41 -6.39
C SER A 14 -4.72 8.79 -4.91
N GLU A 15 -3.66 9.52 -4.59
CA GLU A 15 -3.52 10.18 -3.28
C GLU A 15 -4.65 11.16 -2.95
N GLY A 16 -5.43 11.60 -3.95
CA GLY A 16 -6.57 12.47 -3.77
C GLY A 16 -7.86 11.74 -3.42
N HIS A 17 -7.93 10.42 -3.57
CA HIS A 17 -9.13 9.66 -3.19
C HIS A 17 -9.41 9.80 -1.68
N PRO A 18 -10.66 9.98 -1.21
CA PRO A 18 -10.99 10.18 0.21
C PRO A 18 -10.35 9.18 1.18
N ASP A 19 -10.50 7.87 0.90
CA ASP A 19 -9.83 6.85 1.71
C ASP A 19 -8.29 6.99 1.73
N LYS A 20 -7.67 7.42 0.63
CA LYS A 20 -6.22 7.63 0.56
C LYS A 20 -5.75 8.90 1.25
N ILE A 21 -6.61 9.92 1.34
CA ILE A 21 -6.37 11.07 2.22
C ILE A 21 -6.30 10.59 3.67
N CYS A 22 -7.22 9.71 4.09
CA CYS A 22 -7.22 9.15 5.45
C CYS A 22 -5.95 8.33 5.73
N ASP A 23 -5.59 7.41 4.85
CA ASP A 23 -4.36 6.62 4.98
C ASP A 23 -3.12 7.52 5.11
N ARG A 24 -3.05 8.58 4.28
CA ARG A 24 -1.93 9.53 4.28
C ARG A 24 -1.85 10.36 5.55
N ILE A 25 -2.98 10.83 6.08
CA ILE A 25 -3.02 11.57 7.35
C ILE A 25 -2.63 10.65 8.51
N SER A 26 -3.19 9.44 8.56
CA SER A 26 -2.88 8.43 9.56
C SER A 26 -1.37 8.10 9.59
N ASP A 27 -0.74 7.90 8.43
CA ASP A 27 0.69 7.64 8.35
C ASP A 27 1.57 8.88 8.58
N ALA A 28 1.10 10.08 8.27
CA ALA A 28 1.82 11.31 8.60
C ALA A 28 1.85 11.56 10.12
N VAL A 29 0.75 11.26 10.82
CA VAL A 29 0.72 11.27 12.29
C VAL A 29 1.70 10.23 12.84
N LEU A 30 1.67 8.99 12.32
CA LEU A 30 2.64 7.95 12.70
C LEU A 30 4.09 8.40 12.50
N ASP A 31 4.43 8.95 11.33
CA ASP A 31 5.77 9.42 11.02
C ASP A 31 6.20 10.52 12.00
N ALA A 32 5.30 11.44 12.37
CA ALA A 32 5.59 12.47 13.36
C ALA A 32 5.89 11.88 14.76
N PHE A 33 5.19 10.82 15.17
CA PHE A 33 5.48 10.11 16.41
C PHE A 33 6.83 9.40 16.35
N LEU A 34 7.09 8.62 15.30
CA LEU A 34 8.34 7.85 15.16
C LEU A 34 9.57 8.74 14.97
N ALA A 35 9.40 9.92 14.37
CA ALA A 35 10.47 10.92 14.30
C ALA A 35 10.84 11.49 15.67
N ALA A 36 9.86 11.65 16.57
CA ALA A 36 10.08 12.15 17.92
C ALA A 36 10.55 11.06 18.89
N GLU A 37 9.99 9.85 18.76
CA GLU A 37 10.29 8.69 19.60
C GLU A 37 10.18 7.41 18.75
N PRO A 38 11.31 6.78 18.35
CA PRO A 38 11.29 5.61 17.47
C PRO A 38 10.51 4.39 17.98
N GLU A 39 10.26 4.31 19.30
CA GLU A 39 9.49 3.25 19.95
C GLU A 39 8.04 3.63 20.27
N ALA A 40 7.57 4.77 19.75
CA ALA A 40 6.20 5.22 19.93
C ALA A 40 5.20 4.16 19.43
N ARG A 41 4.10 4.00 20.15
CA ARG A 41 2.99 3.15 19.74
C ARG A 41 1.90 4.02 19.14
N VAL A 42 1.41 3.66 17.96
CA VAL A 42 0.41 4.42 17.22
C VAL A 42 -0.57 3.46 16.57
N ALA A 43 -1.86 3.76 16.77
CA ALA A 43 -3.00 3.22 16.04
C ALA A 43 -3.90 4.42 15.70
N CYS A 44 -3.51 5.17 14.66
CA CYS A 44 -4.18 6.40 14.26
C CYS A 44 -5.17 6.15 13.12
N GLU A 45 -6.44 6.42 13.37
CA GLU A 45 -7.53 6.30 12.39
C GLU A 45 -7.99 7.68 11.94
N THR A 46 -8.29 7.81 10.65
CA THR A 46 -8.77 9.06 10.06
C THR A 46 -10.08 8.82 9.31
N PHE A 47 -11.03 9.72 9.50
CA PHE A 47 -12.26 9.82 8.72
C PHE A 47 -12.33 11.19 8.04
N VAL A 48 -12.68 11.25 6.77
CA VAL A 48 -12.90 12.50 6.03
C VAL A 48 -14.27 12.53 5.37
N THR A 49 -14.85 13.72 5.31
CA THR A 49 -16.10 14.03 4.60
C THR A 49 -16.09 15.52 4.23
N THR A 50 -17.19 16.05 3.69
CA THR A 50 -17.31 17.45 3.25
C THR A 50 -16.74 18.41 4.29
N ASN A 51 -15.66 19.09 3.90
CA ASN A 51 -14.90 20.07 4.68
C ASN A 51 -14.57 19.66 6.14
N ARG A 52 -14.40 18.37 6.42
CA ARG A 52 -14.09 17.85 7.75
C ARG A 52 -13.11 16.68 7.73
N VAL A 53 -12.19 16.69 8.70
CA VAL A 53 -11.31 15.58 9.07
C VAL A 53 -11.54 15.24 10.54
N VAL A 54 -11.72 13.96 10.85
CA VAL A 54 -11.79 13.44 12.21
C VAL A 54 -10.63 12.47 12.40
N ILE A 55 -9.79 12.72 13.40
CA ILE A 55 -8.62 11.90 13.71
C ILE A 55 -8.85 11.29 15.10
N GLY A 56 -8.62 9.99 15.25
CA GLY A 56 -8.80 9.31 16.54
C GLY A 56 -7.92 8.06 16.66
N GLY A 57 -8.08 7.36 17.78
CA GLY A 57 -7.33 6.14 18.09
C GLY A 57 -6.28 6.34 19.18
N GLU A 58 -5.43 5.33 19.34
CA GLU A 58 -4.55 5.20 20.50
C GLU A 58 -3.09 5.52 20.17
N VAL A 59 -2.45 6.30 21.04
CA VAL A 59 -1.02 6.64 20.94
C VAL A 59 -0.30 6.46 22.28
N ARG A 60 0.99 6.15 22.21
CA ARG A 60 1.95 6.20 23.32
C ARG A 60 3.22 6.85 22.80
N GLY A 61 3.49 8.08 23.23
CA GLY A 61 4.61 8.88 22.78
C GLY A 61 4.45 10.35 23.20
N PRO A 62 5.25 11.28 22.65
CA PRO A 62 5.26 12.66 23.11
C PRO A 62 3.93 13.38 22.83
N GLN A 63 3.29 13.91 23.88
CA GLN A 63 2.00 14.62 23.78
C GLN A 63 2.03 15.83 22.83
N ALA A 64 3.21 16.44 22.66
CA ALA A 64 3.42 17.54 21.71
C ALA A 64 3.15 17.13 20.25
N VAL A 65 3.29 15.85 19.89
CA VAL A 65 2.93 15.33 18.57
C VAL A 65 1.42 15.22 18.43
N SER A 66 0.72 14.65 19.42
CA SER A 66 -0.75 14.56 19.44
C SER A 66 -1.42 15.92 19.24
N SER A 67 -0.88 16.99 19.86
CA SER A 67 -1.42 18.34 19.73
C SER A 67 -1.25 18.96 18.33
N ARG A 68 -0.40 18.38 17.48
CA ARG A 68 -0.13 18.87 16.11
C ARG A 68 -0.92 18.11 15.03
N ALA A 69 -1.82 17.20 15.41
CA ALA A 69 -2.58 16.41 14.43
C ALA A 69 -3.36 17.28 13.41
N GLU A 70 -3.88 18.43 13.83
CA GLU A 70 -4.52 19.39 12.92
C GLU A 70 -3.54 19.97 11.90
N GLU A 71 -2.37 20.43 12.33
CA GLU A 71 -1.31 20.96 11.46
C GLU A 71 -0.92 19.90 10.41
N ILE A 72 -0.64 18.68 10.86
CA ILE A 72 -0.25 17.54 10.01
C ILE A 72 -1.32 17.23 8.96
N ALA A 73 -2.60 17.19 9.36
CA ALA A 73 -3.71 16.94 8.45
C ALA A 73 -3.81 18.03 7.37
N ARG A 74 -3.73 19.31 7.77
CA ARG A 74 -3.77 20.43 6.82
C ARG A 74 -2.59 20.40 5.85
N GLU A 75 -1.40 20.03 6.30
CA GLU A 75 -0.23 19.87 5.43
C GLU A 75 -0.39 18.74 4.42
N CYS A 76 -0.93 17.59 4.85
CA CYS A 76 -1.23 16.48 3.94
C CYS A 76 -2.23 16.90 2.87
N VAL A 77 -3.34 17.54 3.26
CA VAL A 77 -4.38 18.00 2.33
C VAL A 77 -3.82 19.06 1.36
N ARG A 78 -2.96 19.96 1.84
CA ARG A 78 -2.26 20.95 1.00
C ARG A 78 -1.34 20.27 -0.02
N ASP A 79 -0.52 19.31 0.39
CA ASP A 79 0.41 18.62 -0.51
C ASP A 79 -0.31 17.80 -1.60
N ILE A 80 -1.44 17.17 -1.24
CA ILE A 80 -2.29 16.47 -2.20
C ILE A 80 -2.82 17.44 -3.28
N GLY A 81 -3.07 18.70 -2.91
CA GLY A 81 -3.55 19.76 -3.80
C GLY A 81 -5.03 20.11 -3.63
N TYR A 82 -5.57 19.89 -2.43
CA TYR A 82 -6.96 20.22 -2.10
C TYR A 82 -7.11 21.65 -1.57
N ASP A 83 -7.51 22.54 -2.47
CA ASP A 83 -7.83 23.95 -2.23
C ASP A 83 -9.23 24.33 -2.75
N GLN A 84 -10.10 23.35 -2.99
CA GLN A 84 -11.45 23.54 -3.49
C GLN A 84 -12.46 23.78 -2.36
N ASP A 85 -13.53 24.53 -2.62
CA ASP A 85 -14.49 24.97 -1.59
C ASP A 85 -15.10 23.84 -0.76
N GLY A 86 -15.38 22.67 -1.37
CA GLY A 86 -15.92 21.50 -0.68
C GLY A 86 -14.93 20.77 0.24
N PHE A 87 -13.63 20.94 0.02
CA PHE A 87 -12.56 20.39 0.85
C PHE A 87 -11.26 21.18 0.66
N HIS A 88 -11.04 22.18 1.52
CA HIS A 88 -9.90 23.09 1.42
C HIS A 88 -8.99 22.99 2.65
N TRP A 89 -7.68 22.79 2.44
CA TRP A 89 -6.68 22.67 3.51
C TRP A 89 -6.68 23.81 4.56
N ARG A 90 -7.01 25.06 4.19
CA ARG A 90 -7.13 26.21 5.11
C ARG A 90 -8.44 26.23 5.90
N ASN A 91 -9.53 25.75 5.32
CA ASN A 91 -10.89 26.01 5.81
C ASN A 91 -11.57 24.76 6.41
N LEU A 92 -10.99 23.58 6.19
CA LEU A 92 -11.50 22.34 6.77
C LEU A 92 -11.48 22.40 8.29
N ARG A 93 -12.46 21.72 8.91
CA ARG A 93 -12.49 21.50 10.36
C ARG A 93 -11.75 20.21 10.69
N VAL A 94 -10.91 20.25 11.72
CA VAL A 94 -10.25 19.05 12.24
C VAL A 94 -10.74 18.80 13.65
N ASP A 95 -11.33 17.64 13.89
CA ASP A 95 -11.67 17.16 15.21
C ASP A 95 -10.62 16.09 15.61
N ASN A 96 -9.84 16.34 16.66
CA ASN A 96 -8.78 15.44 17.14
C ASN A 96 -9.21 14.75 18.44
N TYR A 97 -9.29 13.42 18.38
CA TYR A 97 -9.67 12.51 19.46
C TYR A 97 -8.58 11.47 19.77
N LEU A 98 -7.33 11.71 19.35
CA LEU A 98 -6.21 10.85 19.76
C LEU A 98 -6.08 10.84 21.28
N HIS A 99 -5.94 9.65 21.86
CA HIS A 99 -5.80 9.46 23.30
C HIS A 99 -4.75 8.42 23.65
N GLU A 100 -4.37 8.35 24.92
CA GLU A 100 -3.38 7.38 25.39
C GLU A 100 -3.88 5.94 25.22
N GLN A 101 -2.97 5.03 24.86
CA GLN A 101 -3.25 3.60 24.76
C GLN A 101 -3.52 2.97 26.15
N SER A 102 -4.48 2.03 26.23
CA SER A 102 -4.79 1.30 27.47
C SER A 102 -3.58 0.54 28.04
N SER A 103 -3.39 0.63 29.37
CA SER A 103 -2.35 -0.10 30.10
C SER A 103 -2.48 -1.62 30.06
N ASP A 104 -3.70 -2.14 29.88
CA ASP A 104 -3.97 -3.58 29.87
C ASP A 104 -3.48 -4.25 28.57
N ILE A 105 -3.54 -3.51 27.45
CA ILE A 105 -3.00 -3.96 26.16
C ILE A 105 -1.47 -3.95 26.21
N ALA A 106 -0.87 -2.94 26.83
CA ALA A 106 0.58 -2.82 26.97
C ALA A 106 1.20 -4.05 27.68
N GLN A 107 0.57 -4.54 28.75
CA GLN A 107 1.07 -5.70 29.52
C GLN A 107 1.14 -7.00 28.71
N GLY A 108 0.25 -7.20 27.74
CA GLY A 108 0.21 -8.41 26.91
C GLY A 108 1.25 -8.42 25.79
N VAL A 109 1.72 -7.26 25.37
CA VAL A 109 2.47 -7.06 24.12
C VAL A 109 3.92 -6.67 24.39
N ASP A 110 4.15 -5.80 25.39
CA ASP A 110 5.48 -5.32 25.72
C ASP A 110 6.39 -6.45 26.25
N ALA A 111 7.69 -6.34 25.94
CA ALA A 111 8.69 -7.24 26.47
C ALA A 111 8.82 -7.09 28.00
N SER A 112 9.14 -8.18 28.68
CA SER A 112 9.44 -8.20 30.12
C SER A 112 10.69 -9.04 30.38
N ALA A 113 11.17 -9.05 31.63
CA ALA A 113 12.39 -9.79 32.00
C ALA A 113 12.35 -11.29 31.65
N SER A 114 11.15 -11.88 31.48
CA SER A 114 10.94 -13.29 31.14
C SER A 114 10.20 -13.52 29.81
N LYS A 115 9.90 -12.46 29.04
CA LYS A 115 9.06 -12.54 27.84
C LYS A 115 9.56 -11.58 26.76
N ASP A 116 9.69 -12.09 25.54
CA ASP A 116 9.94 -11.25 24.36
C ASP A 116 8.68 -10.47 23.92
N GLU A 117 8.85 -9.44 23.09
CA GLU A 117 7.74 -8.71 22.48
C GLU A 117 6.84 -9.68 21.69
N GLY A 118 5.58 -9.76 22.09
CA GLY A 118 4.57 -10.59 21.44
C GLY A 118 3.83 -9.84 20.34
N ALA A 119 3.09 -10.56 19.49
CA ALA A 119 2.20 -9.89 18.53
C ALA A 119 1.16 -9.03 19.28
N GLY A 120 0.97 -7.79 18.80
CA GLY A 120 0.02 -6.84 19.39
C GLY A 120 -1.44 -7.25 19.29
N ASP A 121 -1.76 -8.11 18.33
CA ASP A 121 -3.07 -8.70 18.07
C ASP A 121 -2.88 -10.08 17.42
N GLN A 122 -3.95 -10.87 17.35
CA GLN A 122 -4.00 -12.01 16.44
C GLN A 122 -4.08 -11.51 14.99
N GLY A 123 -3.58 -12.29 14.04
CA GLY A 123 -3.79 -11.94 12.64
C GLY A 123 -3.16 -12.90 11.66
N ILE A 124 -3.53 -12.71 10.40
CA ILE A 124 -3.07 -13.47 9.25
C ILE A 124 -2.51 -12.44 8.26
N MET A 125 -1.35 -12.72 7.68
CA MET A 125 -0.69 -11.82 6.74
C MET A 125 -0.22 -12.61 5.53
N PHE A 126 -0.31 -11.99 4.35
CA PHE A 126 0.12 -12.61 3.10
C PHE A 126 1.19 -11.77 2.41
N GLY A 127 2.23 -12.46 1.95
CA GLY A 127 3.30 -11.99 1.11
C GLY A 127 3.18 -12.60 -0.27
N TYR A 128 3.31 -11.82 -1.33
CA TYR A 128 3.27 -12.35 -2.69
C TYR A 128 4.34 -11.72 -3.57
N ALA A 129 4.91 -12.53 -4.46
CA ALA A 129 5.78 -12.08 -5.53
C ALA A 129 5.58 -12.94 -6.78
N VAL A 130 5.78 -12.33 -7.95
CA VAL A 130 5.71 -12.97 -9.26
C VAL A 130 6.61 -12.24 -10.24
N ASN A 131 7.27 -12.94 -11.15
CA ASN A 131 8.19 -12.37 -12.14
C ASN A 131 7.51 -11.75 -13.38
N GLU A 132 6.28 -11.24 -13.25
CA GLU A 132 5.56 -10.55 -14.33
C GLU A 132 6.09 -9.13 -14.61
N THR A 133 6.68 -8.48 -13.59
CA THR A 133 7.35 -7.18 -13.71
C THR A 133 8.75 -7.21 -13.07
N PRO A 134 9.66 -6.27 -13.40
CA PRO A 134 10.97 -6.17 -12.76
C PRO A 134 10.92 -6.01 -11.23
N GLU A 135 9.85 -5.41 -10.71
CA GLU A 135 9.61 -5.19 -9.28
C GLU A 135 9.06 -6.45 -8.57
N LEU A 136 8.90 -7.54 -9.31
CA LEU A 136 8.34 -8.81 -8.86
C LEU A 136 6.90 -8.66 -8.32
N MET A 137 6.08 -7.88 -9.02
CA MET A 137 4.67 -7.63 -8.71
C MET A 137 3.73 -8.21 -9.77
N PRO A 138 2.46 -8.47 -9.45
CA PRO A 138 1.45 -8.74 -10.47
C PRO A 138 1.31 -7.52 -11.39
N ALA A 139 1.35 -7.74 -12.71
CA ALA A 139 1.34 -6.63 -13.67
C ALA A 139 0.10 -5.72 -13.56
N PRO A 140 -1.14 -6.22 -13.38
CA PRO A 140 -2.34 -5.38 -13.36
C PRO A 140 -2.30 -4.30 -12.26
N ILE A 141 -1.96 -4.68 -11.02
CA ILE A 141 -1.89 -3.71 -9.92
C ILE A 141 -0.70 -2.76 -10.06
N HIS A 142 0.44 -3.28 -10.52
CA HIS A 142 1.64 -2.48 -10.77
C HIS A 142 1.33 -1.33 -11.74
N PHE A 143 0.73 -1.64 -12.90
CA PHE A 143 0.42 -0.62 -13.89
C PHE A 143 -0.74 0.29 -13.49
N ALA A 144 -1.75 -0.22 -12.76
CA ALA A 144 -2.80 0.64 -12.19
C ALA A 144 -2.20 1.71 -11.25
N HIS A 145 -1.25 1.34 -10.38
CA HIS A 145 -0.53 2.31 -9.55
C HIS A 145 0.30 3.28 -10.37
N ALA A 146 1.10 2.77 -11.31
CA ALA A 146 2.03 3.57 -12.08
C ALA A 146 1.32 4.63 -12.93
N ILE A 147 0.16 4.30 -13.52
CA ILE A 147 -0.67 5.26 -14.26
C ILE A 147 -1.08 6.44 -13.38
N LEU A 148 -1.66 6.18 -12.20
CA LEU A 148 -2.13 7.26 -11.33
C LEU A 148 -0.98 8.06 -10.71
N LYS A 149 0.13 7.40 -10.37
CA LYS A 149 1.33 8.08 -9.88
C LYS A 149 1.87 9.05 -10.94
N ARG A 150 1.97 8.60 -12.20
CA ARG A 150 2.47 9.43 -13.30
C ARG A 150 1.55 10.63 -13.59
N ILE A 151 0.24 10.43 -13.53
CA ILE A 151 -0.76 11.51 -13.70
C ILE A 151 -0.68 12.50 -12.53
N ALA A 152 -0.51 12.02 -11.29
CA ALA A 152 -0.34 12.89 -10.13
C ALA A 152 0.94 13.74 -10.22
N GLU A 153 2.03 13.15 -10.71
CA GLU A 153 3.28 13.87 -10.99
C GLU A 153 3.08 14.99 -12.02
N ALA A 154 2.43 14.69 -13.16
CA ALA A 154 2.11 15.70 -14.19
C ALA A 154 1.24 16.84 -13.64
N ARG A 155 0.21 16.49 -12.85
CA ARG A 155 -0.67 17.48 -12.20
C ARG A 155 0.12 18.39 -11.26
N LYS A 156 0.96 17.82 -10.38
CA LYS A 156 1.76 18.59 -9.42
C LYS A 156 2.87 19.42 -10.06
N ALA A 157 3.40 18.98 -11.21
CA ALA A 157 4.36 19.74 -12.00
C ALA A 157 3.72 20.92 -12.77
N GLY A 158 2.38 20.93 -12.90
CA GLY A 158 1.66 21.92 -13.69
C GLY A 158 1.53 21.58 -15.17
N ASP A 159 1.98 20.39 -15.59
CA ASP A 159 1.87 19.90 -16.97
C ASP A 159 0.43 19.49 -17.35
N ALA A 160 -0.39 19.19 -16.35
CA ALA A 160 -1.81 18.84 -16.51
C ALA A 160 -2.70 19.71 -15.59
N PRO A 161 -2.74 21.04 -15.78
CA PRO A 161 -3.36 21.98 -14.84
C PRO A 161 -4.89 21.84 -14.74
N ALA A 162 -5.50 21.22 -15.76
CA ALA A 162 -6.93 20.98 -15.78
C ALA A 162 -7.36 19.77 -14.91
N LEU A 163 -6.41 18.97 -14.42
CA LEU A 163 -6.68 17.83 -13.55
C LEU A 163 -6.77 18.28 -12.08
N ARG A 164 -7.50 17.51 -11.29
CA ARG A 164 -7.70 17.70 -9.84
C ARG A 164 -7.29 16.41 -9.09
N PRO A 165 -7.18 16.45 -7.75
CA PRO A 165 -6.51 15.37 -7.01
C PRO A 165 -7.15 13.99 -7.11
N ASP A 166 -8.49 13.88 -7.11
CA ASP A 166 -9.18 12.58 -7.08
C ASP A 166 -9.13 11.87 -8.44
N ALA A 167 -8.61 10.64 -8.46
CA ALA A 167 -8.56 9.82 -9.66
C ALA A 167 -8.58 8.32 -9.33
N LYS A 168 -9.09 7.53 -10.26
CA LYS A 168 -9.23 6.07 -10.19
C LYS A 168 -8.79 5.47 -11.52
N SER A 169 -8.06 4.37 -11.47
CA SER A 169 -7.65 3.61 -12.66
C SER A 169 -8.01 2.15 -12.48
N GLN A 170 -8.42 1.50 -13.56
CA GLN A 170 -8.53 0.04 -13.61
C GLN A 170 -7.92 -0.43 -14.93
N ILE A 171 -7.12 -1.49 -14.87
CA ILE A 171 -6.54 -2.11 -16.06
C ILE A 171 -6.91 -3.59 -16.08
N SER A 172 -7.36 -4.05 -17.25
CA SER A 172 -7.61 -5.45 -17.54
C SER A 172 -6.53 -5.96 -18.48
N LEU A 173 -5.77 -6.96 -18.05
CA LEU A 173 -4.71 -7.58 -18.84
C LEU A 173 -5.13 -8.99 -19.27
N ARG A 174 -4.90 -9.29 -20.54
CA ARG A 174 -5.00 -10.65 -21.08
C ARG A 174 -3.71 -11.40 -20.82
N TYR A 175 -3.86 -12.62 -20.33
CA TYR A 175 -2.79 -13.55 -20.04
C TYR A 175 -2.79 -14.69 -21.06
N GLU A 176 -1.61 -15.02 -21.57
CA GLU A 176 -1.31 -16.22 -22.34
C GLU A 176 -0.21 -17.02 -21.64
N ASP A 177 -0.44 -18.32 -21.45
CA ASP A 177 0.49 -19.22 -20.75
C ASP A 177 0.94 -18.71 -19.37
N GLY A 178 0.05 -17.97 -18.69
CA GLY A 178 0.31 -17.38 -17.37
C GLY A 178 1.11 -16.07 -17.40
N LYS A 179 1.36 -15.48 -18.57
CA LYS A 179 2.06 -14.19 -18.71
C LYS A 179 1.15 -13.11 -19.30
N PRO A 180 1.24 -11.85 -18.83
CA PRO A 180 0.49 -10.75 -19.41
C PRO A 180 1.02 -10.43 -20.80
N VAL A 181 0.12 -10.26 -21.78
CA VAL A 181 0.49 -10.03 -23.19
C VAL A 181 -0.21 -8.84 -23.83
N GLU A 182 -1.31 -8.36 -23.26
CA GLU A 182 -2.11 -7.27 -23.85
C GLU A 182 -2.98 -6.57 -22.80
N ALA A 183 -3.15 -5.26 -22.90
CA ALA A 183 -4.17 -4.52 -22.17
C ALA A 183 -5.48 -4.53 -22.96
N THR A 184 -6.48 -5.27 -22.47
CA THR A 184 -7.78 -5.37 -23.15
C THR A 184 -8.67 -4.17 -22.87
N SER A 185 -8.57 -3.59 -21.66
CA SER A 185 -9.34 -2.41 -21.26
C SER A 185 -8.55 -1.55 -20.28
N ILE A 186 -8.62 -0.24 -20.49
CA ILE A 186 -8.10 0.79 -19.60
C ILE A 186 -9.25 1.70 -19.20
N VAL A 187 -9.53 1.75 -17.90
CA VAL A 187 -10.51 2.66 -17.32
C VAL A 187 -9.77 3.71 -16.51
N LEU A 188 -10.07 4.98 -16.75
CA LEU A 188 -9.57 6.08 -15.94
C LEU A 188 -10.72 7.03 -15.64
N SER A 189 -11.00 7.28 -14.36
CA SER A 189 -11.90 8.35 -13.93
C SER A 189 -11.06 9.37 -13.16
N THR A 190 -10.91 10.58 -13.67
CA THR A 190 -10.12 11.64 -13.04
C THR A 190 -10.92 12.93 -12.90
N GLN A 191 -10.81 13.52 -11.72
CA GLN A 191 -11.39 14.80 -11.39
C GLN A 191 -10.74 15.90 -12.23
N HIS A 192 -11.54 16.85 -12.69
CA HIS A 192 -11.08 17.92 -13.58
C HIS A 192 -11.76 19.26 -13.28
N GLU A 193 -11.24 20.32 -13.89
CA GLU A 193 -11.56 21.72 -13.57
C GLU A 193 -12.97 22.16 -13.98
N SER A 194 -13.45 21.74 -15.16
CA SER A 194 -14.65 22.33 -15.77
C SER A 194 -15.63 21.30 -16.31
N GLU A 195 -16.93 21.53 -16.06
CA GLU A 195 -18.01 20.71 -16.62
C GLU A 195 -18.04 20.68 -18.15
N SER A 196 -17.41 21.67 -18.80
CA SER A 196 -17.32 21.75 -20.26
C SER A 196 -16.31 20.78 -20.87
N GLN A 197 -15.42 20.19 -20.06
CA GLN A 197 -14.42 19.24 -20.54
C GLN A 197 -15.06 17.87 -20.78
N THR A 198 -15.05 17.44 -22.03
CA THR A 198 -15.63 16.16 -22.41
C THR A 198 -14.69 15.00 -22.05
N PRO A 199 -15.20 13.76 -21.96
CA PRO A 199 -14.36 12.56 -21.88
C PRO A 199 -13.24 12.51 -22.92
N ALA A 200 -13.46 13.02 -24.13
CA ALA A 200 -12.44 13.08 -25.18
C ALA A 200 -11.33 14.10 -24.87
N ASP A 201 -11.68 15.26 -24.31
CA ASP A 201 -10.71 16.27 -23.89
C ASP A 201 -9.83 15.73 -22.74
N ILE A 202 -10.45 15.07 -21.76
CA ILE A 202 -9.72 14.44 -20.65
C ILE A 202 -8.82 13.32 -21.17
N ARG A 203 -9.31 12.50 -22.12
CA ARG A 203 -8.50 11.46 -22.76
C ARG A 203 -7.27 12.05 -23.45
N ALA A 204 -7.41 13.14 -24.19
CA ALA A 204 -6.29 13.80 -24.86
C ALA A 204 -5.20 14.27 -23.87
N ILE A 205 -5.58 14.62 -22.64
CA ILE A 205 -4.65 15.01 -21.57
C ILE A 205 -3.94 13.78 -20.97
N VAL A 206 -4.68 12.71 -20.67
CA VAL A 206 -4.17 11.58 -19.85
C VAL A 206 -3.56 10.45 -20.65
N GLU A 207 -3.97 10.25 -21.90
CA GLU A 207 -3.48 9.14 -22.74
C GLU A 207 -1.96 9.17 -22.96
N PRO A 208 -1.31 10.32 -23.21
CA PRO A 208 0.15 10.37 -23.31
C PRO A 208 0.85 9.80 -22.07
N TYR A 209 0.39 10.15 -20.87
CA TYR A 209 0.94 9.67 -19.61
C TYR A 209 0.71 8.17 -19.38
N ILE A 210 -0.42 7.63 -19.84
CA ILE A 210 -0.69 6.18 -19.76
C ILE A 210 0.24 5.41 -20.71
N ARG A 211 0.50 5.95 -21.90
CA ARG A 211 1.41 5.35 -22.89
C ARG A 211 2.88 5.37 -22.46
N GLU A 212 3.28 6.32 -21.61
CA GLU A 212 4.62 6.33 -21.01
C GLU A 212 4.82 5.20 -19.99
N VAL A 213 3.73 4.70 -19.40
CA VAL A 213 3.76 3.72 -18.31
C VAL A 213 3.63 2.29 -18.82
N LEU A 214 2.74 2.05 -19.80
CA LEU A 214 2.47 0.70 -20.31
C LEU A 214 3.48 0.28 -21.39
N PRO A 215 3.83 -1.03 -21.46
CA PRO A 215 4.55 -1.57 -22.61
C PRO A 215 3.80 -1.26 -23.90
N ALA A 216 4.50 -0.70 -24.90
CA ALA A 216 3.87 -0.23 -26.13
C ALA A 216 3.19 -1.37 -26.89
N GLU A 217 3.77 -2.58 -26.83
CA GLU A 217 3.25 -3.80 -27.43
C GLU A 217 1.94 -4.30 -26.81
N TRP A 218 1.60 -3.86 -25.60
CA TRP A 218 0.33 -4.25 -24.95
C TRP A 218 -0.85 -3.39 -25.38
N LEU A 219 -0.58 -2.23 -26.00
CA LEU A 219 -1.60 -1.32 -26.49
C LEU A 219 -1.85 -1.58 -27.97
N THR A 220 -3.04 -2.09 -28.28
CA THR A 220 -3.45 -2.42 -29.65
C THR A 220 -4.63 -1.58 -30.08
N ASP A 221 -5.00 -1.63 -31.36
CA ASP A 221 -6.23 -1.01 -31.87
C ASP A 221 -7.50 -1.62 -31.25
N ALA A 222 -7.38 -2.79 -30.62
CA ALA A 222 -8.47 -3.47 -29.93
C ALA A 222 -8.58 -3.09 -28.44
N THR A 223 -7.59 -2.38 -27.87
CA THR A 223 -7.65 -1.93 -26.48
C THR A 223 -8.83 -0.98 -26.27
N GLU A 224 -9.73 -1.32 -25.36
CA GLU A 224 -10.85 -0.45 -24.99
C GLU A 224 -10.39 0.66 -24.04
N TRP A 225 -10.78 1.90 -24.33
CA TRP A 225 -10.44 3.07 -23.52
C TRP A 225 -11.71 3.69 -22.93
N TRP A 226 -11.81 3.66 -21.60
CA TRP A 226 -12.91 4.21 -20.83
C TRP A 226 -12.41 5.37 -19.96
N VAL A 227 -12.25 6.55 -20.56
CA VAL A 227 -11.84 7.76 -19.83
C VAL A 227 -13.08 8.54 -19.43
N ASN A 228 -13.26 8.79 -18.13
CA ASN A 228 -14.41 9.44 -17.51
C ASN A 228 -15.76 8.94 -18.09
N PRO A 229 -16.05 7.62 -18.01
CA PRO A 229 -17.21 7.02 -18.70
C PRO A 229 -18.56 7.53 -18.18
N THR A 230 -18.61 8.13 -16.98
CA THR A 230 -19.80 8.77 -16.40
C THR A 230 -19.98 10.22 -16.85
N GLY A 231 -19.09 10.76 -17.69
CA GLY A 231 -19.07 12.16 -18.10
C GLY A 231 -18.31 13.04 -17.10
N THR A 232 -18.96 14.10 -16.64
CA THR A 232 -18.36 15.13 -15.79
C THR A 232 -17.95 14.60 -14.41
N PHE A 233 -16.78 15.02 -13.94
CA PHE A 233 -16.23 14.69 -12.63
C PHE A 233 -15.49 15.91 -12.06
N VAL A 234 -16.25 16.95 -11.70
CA VAL A 234 -15.71 18.20 -11.12
C VAL A 234 -15.70 18.13 -9.59
N SER A 235 -16.80 17.67 -8.99
CA SER A 235 -16.89 17.38 -7.56
C SER A 235 -16.26 16.02 -7.26
N GLY A 236 -15.14 16.03 -6.53
CA GLY A 236 -14.40 14.82 -6.12
C GLY A 236 -13.79 15.00 -4.75
N GLY A 237 -13.06 13.99 -4.27
CA GLY A 237 -12.53 14.01 -2.93
C GLY A 237 -13.63 13.96 -1.86
N PRO A 238 -13.36 14.45 -0.64
CA PRO A 238 -14.26 14.31 0.50
C PRO A 238 -15.63 15.00 0.34
N ASP A 239 -15.74 15.92 -0.63
CA ASP A 239 -17.01 16.55 -0.99
C ASP A 239 -17.93 15.61 -1.79
N GLY A 240 -17.35 14.68 -2.56
CA GLY A 240 -18.08 13.70 -3.36
C GLY A 240 -18.28 12.34 -2.67
N ASP A 241 -17.41 11.95 -1.75
CA ASP A 241 -17.48 10.66 -1.05
C ASP A 241 -16.77 10.72 0.32
N ALA A 242 -17.25 9.95 1.30
CA ALA A 242 -16.58 9.86 2.59
C ALA A 242 -15.37 8.91 2.52
N GLY A 243 -14.32 9.21 3.29
CA GLY A 243 -13.11 8.38 3.36
C GLY A 243 -12.82 7.86 4.75
N LEU A 244 -12.28 6.65 4.86
CA LEU A 244 -11.79 6.05 6.10
C LEU A 244 -10.43 5.37 5.88
N THR A 245 -9.56 5.45 6.88
CA THR A 245 -8.29 4.71 6.92
C THR A 245 -8.55 3.21 6.74
N GLY A 246 -7.68 2.54 5.96
CA GLY A 246 -7.73 1.09 5.81
C GLY A 246 -8.88 0.57 4.93
N ARG A 247 -9.49 1.40 4.09
CA ARG A 247 -10.56 0.98 3.15
C ARG A 247 -10.05 0.59 1.76
N LYS A 248 -8.73 0.63 1.55
CA LYS A 248 -8.07 0.35 0.27
C LYS A 248 -7.02 -0.77 0.37
N ILE A 249 -7.18 -1.71 1.31
CA ILE A 249 -6.21 -2.79 1.59
C ILE A 249 -5.83 -3.68 0.39
N ILE A 250 -6.73 -3.88 -0.58
CA ILE A 250 -6.40 -4.63 -1.80
C ILE A 250 -5.59 -3.79 -2.79
N VAL A 251 -5.88 -2.49 -2.87
CA VAL A 251 -5.07 -1.51 -3.60
C VAL A 251 -3.70 -1.37 -2.95
N ASP A 252 -3.60 -1.47 -1.62
CA ASP A 252 -2.31 -1.38 -0.91
C ASP A 252 -1.37 -2.55 -1.13
N THR A 253 -1.92 -3.68 -1.57
CA THR A 253 -1.22 -4.96 -1.65
C THR A 253 -1.06 -5.45 -3.08
N TYR A 254 -1.85 -6.44 -3.49
CA TYR A 254 -1.61 -7.22 -4.70
C TYR A 254 -2.76 -7.12 -5.72
N GLY A 255 -3.68 -6.17 -5.54
CA GLY A 255 -4.78 -5.90 -6.48
C GLY A 255 -5.68 -7.11 -6.77
N GLY A 256 -5.80 -8.02 -5.81
CA GLY A 256 -6.60 -9.25 -5.92
C GLY A 256 -5.84 -10.47 -6.44
N ALA A 257 -4.57 -10.34 -6.85
CA ALA A 257 -3.78 -11.46 -7.34
C ALA A 257 -3.39 -12.47 -6.25
N ALA A 258 -3.43 -12.05 -4.98
CA ALA A 258 -3.15 -12.87 -3.82
C ALA A 258 -4.20 -12.66 -2.71
N PRO A 259 -4.40 -13.65 -1.82
CA PRO A 259 -5.24 -13.49 -0.64
C PRO A 259 -4.77 -12.33 0.25
N HIS A 260 -5.68 -11.83 1.08
CA HIS A 260 -5.41 -10.79 2.06
C HIS A 260 -5.93 -11.20 3.43
N GLY A 261 -5.19 -10.90 4.50
CA GLY A 261 -5.55 -11.35 5.85
C GLY A 261 -6.50 -10.42 6.61
N GLY A 262 -6.77 -9.24 6.06
CA GLY A 262 -7.80 -8.30 6.52
C GLY A 262 -7.28 -7.07 7.26
N GLY A 263 -6.06 -7.13 7.82
CA GLY A 263 -5.44 -6.01 8.53
C GLY A 263 -5.04 -4.86 7.63
N ALA A 264 -5.49 -3.63 7.94
CA ALA A 264 -5.00 -2.41 7.30
C ALA A 264 -3.59 -2.03 7.77
N PHE A 265 -2.89 -1.20 6.99
CA PHE A 265 -1.52 -0.78 7.28
C PHE A 265 -1.43 0.61 7.89
N SER A 266 -2.02 1.62 7.25
CA SER A 266 -1.83 3.03 7.61
C SER A 266 -2.25 3.36 9.04
N GLY A 267 -1.47 4.24 9.67
CA GLY A 267 -1.68 4.66 11.07
C GLY A 267 -1.18 3.69 12.12
N LYS A 268 -0.63 2.53 11.73
CA LYS A 268 -0.11 1.52 12.67
C LYS A 268 1.40 1.56 12.75
N ASP A 269 1.95 1.65 13.95
CA ASP A 269 3.38 1.48 14.17
C ASP A 269 3.83 0.03 13.91
N PRO A 270 5.13 -0.24 13.72
CA PRO A 270 5.60 -1.53 13.20
C PRO A 270 5.52 -2.67 14.21
N THR A 271 5.05 -2.46 15.44
CA THR A 271 4.78 -3.56 16.39
C THR A 271 3.44 -4.22 16.10
N LYS A 272 2.59 -3.59 15.28
CA LYS A 272 1.34 -4.18 14.79
C LYS A 272 1.67 -5.10 13.63
N VAL A 273 1.51 -6.40 13.87
CA VAL A 273 1.85 -7.46 12.90
C VAL A 273 1.08 -7.35 11.59
N ASP A 274 -0.11 -6.72 11.58
CA ASP A 274 -0.86 -6.43 10.34
C ASP A 274 0.01 -5.73 9.28
N ARG A 275 0.87 -4.81 9.72
CA ARG A 275 1.79 -4.08 8.85
C ARG A 275 3.14 -4.79 8.74
N SER A 276 3.81 -5.01 9.87
CA SER A 276 5.19 -5.49 9.85
C SER A 276 5.32 -6.92 9.33
N ALA A 277 4.41 -7.83 9.70
CA ALA A 277 4.44 -9.19 9.18
C ALA A 277 3.96 -9.30 7.72
N ALA A 278 3.08 -8.40 7.26
CA ALA A 278 2.77 -8.30 5.84
C ALA A 278 3.99 -7.85 5.01
N TYR A 279 4.76 -6.88 5.53
CA TYR A 279 6.01 -6.44 4.91
C TYR A 279 7.07 -7.54 4.93
N ALA A 280 7.21 -8.26 6.03
CA ALA A 280 8.10 -9.42 6.12
C ALA A 280 7.70 -10.52 5.13
N ALA A 281 6.41 -10.85 5.05
CA ALA A 281 5.92 -11.85 4.11
C ALA A 281 6.19 -11.44 2.66
N ARG A 282 5.97 -10.16 2.29
CA ARG A 282 6.36 -9.62 0.98
C ARG A 282 7.85 -9.78 0.73
N TYR A 283 8.68 -9.37 1.69
CA TYR A 283 10.14 -9.45 1.62
C TYR A 283 10.61 -10.89 1.35
N LEU A 284 10.09 -11.86 2.10
CA LEU A 284 10.44 -13.27 1.93
C LEU A 284 9.96 -13.82 0.58
N ALA A 285 8.69 -13.59 0.21
CA ALA A 285 8.15 -14.04 -1.08
C ALA A 285 8.96 -13.45 -2.26
N LYS A 286 9.31 -12.17 -2.17
CA LYS A 286 10.12 -11.48 -3.17
C LYS A 286 11.52 -12.08 -3.27
N ASN A 287 12.16 -12.39 -2.15
CA ASN A 287 13.46 -13.04 -2.13
C ASN A 287 13.42 -14.47 -2.69
N VAL A 288 12.35 -15.23 -2.46
CA VAL A 288 12.17 -16.56 -3.07
C VAL A 288 12.12 -16.46 -4.60
N VAL A 289 11.33 -15.53 -5.14
CA VAL A 289 11.24 -15.33 -6.60
C VAL A 289 12.56 -14.77 -7.17
N ALA A 290 13.17 -13.79 -6.49
CA ALA A 290 14.47 -13.22 -6.90
C ALA A 290 15.61 -14.25 -6.87
N ALA A 291 15.54 -15.23 -5.97
CA ALA A 291 16.49 -16.34 -5.90
C ALA A 291 16.37 -17.30 -7.10
N GLY A 292 15.28 -17.23 -7.87
CA GLY A 292 14.98 -18.17 -8.95
C GLY A 292 14.43 -19.51 -8.45
N ILE A 293 13.96 -19.57 -7.19
CA ILE A 293 13.41 -20.81 -6.60
C ILE A 293 12.03 -21.12 -7.20
N ALA A 294 11.26 -20.09 -7.58
CA ALA A 294 9.96 -20.19 -8.23
C ALA A 294 9.67 -18.94 -9.08
N GLU A 295 8.80 -19.06 -10.08
CA GLU A 295 8.32 -17.90 -10.86
C GLU A 295 7.33 -17.03 -10.06
N ARG A 296 6.57 -17.65 -9.14
CA ARG A 296 5.68 -16.96 -8.20
C ARG A 296 5.67 -17.67 -6.85
N CYS A 297 5.52 -16.90 -5.78
CA CYS A 297 5.49 -17.39 -4.42
C CYS A 297 4.48 -16.61 -3.58
N LEU A 298 3.61 -17.34 -2.87
CA LEU A 298 2.77 -16.83 -1.80
C LEU A 298 3.34 -17.34 -0.48
N ILE A 299 3.49 -16.45 0.49
CA ILE A 299 3.82 -16.76 1.89
C ILE A 299 2.66 -16.29 2.77
N GLN A 300 2.18 -17.15 3.67
CA GLN A 300 1.27 -16.76 4.73
C GLN A 300 1.99 -16.87 6.09
N LEU A 301 1.79 -15.85 6.93
CA LEU A 301 2.17 -15.85 8.34
C LEU A 301 0.93 -15.68 9.19
N SER A 302 0.90 -16.31 10.37
CA SER A 302 -0.18 -16.12 11.34
C SER A 302 0.35 -15.95 12.77
N TYR A 303 -0.27 -15.08 13.55
CA TYR A 303 0.12 -14.80 14.93
C TYR A 303 -1.08 -14.91 15.88
N ALA A 304 -0.81 -15.30 17.12
CA ALA A 304 -1.72 -15.10 18.24
C ALA A 304 -1.24 -13.93 19.10
N ILE A 305 -2.20 -13.19 19.65
CA ILE A 305 -1.93 -12.07 20.56
C ILE A 305 -1.00 -12.50 21.70
N GLY A 306 0.04 -11.70 21.95
CA GLY A 306 1.02 -11.92 23.01
C GLY A 306 2.01 -13.06 22.76
N VAL A 307 1.95 -13.77 21.63
CA VAL A 307 2.91 -14.80 21.21
C VAL A 307 3.93 -14.18 20.26
N SER A 308 5.22 -14.39 20.50
CA SER A 308 6.28 -13.77 19.70
C SER A 308 6.55 -14.50 18.38
N LYS A 309 6.50 -15.84 18.37
CA LYS A 309 6.74 -16.62 17.15
C LYS A 309 5.45 -16.83 16.35
N PRO A 310 5.53 -16.89 15.01
CA PRO A 310 4.35 -17.21 14.19
C PRO A 310 3.83 -18.60 14.54
N LEU A 311 2.51 -18.76 14.54
CA LEU A 311 1.84 -20.05 14.73
C LEU A 311 1.93 -20.94 13.49
N SER A 312 2.01 -20.33 12.32
CA SER A 312 2.15 -21.02 11.05
C SER A 312 2.94 -20.16 10.06
N ILE A 313 3.69 -20.86 9.22
CA ILE A 313 4.36 -20.35 8.03
C ILE A 313 3.93 -21.29 6.91
N TYR A 314 3.30 -20.75 5.87
CA TYR A 314 2.82 -21.53 4.72
C TYR A 314 3.36 -20.94 3.43
N ALA A 315 3.92 -21.78 2.56
CA ALA A 315 4.39 -21.38 1.24
C ALA A 315 3.61 -22.09 0.12
N ASP A 316 3.28 -21.37 -0.95
CA ASP A 316 2.77 -21.93 -2.20
C ASP A 316 3.48 -21.31 -3.40
N THR A 317 4.07 -22.16 -4.25
CA THR A 317 4.71 -21.75 -5.51
C THR A 317 3.80 -21.97 -6.72
N PHE A 318 2.57 -22.43 -6.50
CA PHE A 318 1.56 -22.66 -7.53
C PHE A 318 2.06 -23.57 -8.66
N GLY A 319 2.92 -24.53 -8.31
CA GLY A 319 3.56 -25.47 -9.23
C GLY A 319 4.66 -24.86 -10.11
N THR A 320 5.19 -23.68 -9.75
CA THR A 320 6.27 -23.01 -10.50
C THR A 320 7.64 -23.13 -9.84
N GLY A 321 7.72 -23.73 -8.64
CA GLY A 321 8.98 -23.98 -7.95
C GLY A 321 9.54 -25.36 -8.21
N GLU A 322 10.87 -25.48 -8.15
CA GLU A 322 11.60 -26.75 -8.36
C GLU A 322 11.79 -27.56 -7.06
N VAL A 323 11.57 -26.93 -5.91
CA VAL A 323 11.71 -27.53 -4.58
C VAL A 323 10.36 -27.68 -3.88
N PRO A 324 10.20 -28.65 -2.95
CA PRO A 324 9.00 -28.72 -2.11
C PRO A 324 8.79 -27.45 -1.29
N ALA A 325 7.53 -27.01 -1.14
CA ALA A 325 7.18 -25.81 -0.37
C ALA A 325 7.70 -25.85 1.09
N ALA A 326 7.72 -27.03 1.71
CA ALA A 326 8.26 -27.22 3.06
C ALA A 326 9.75 -26.84 3.20
N ASN A 327 10.54 -26.98 2.13
CA ASN A 327 11.93 -26.53 2.12
C ASN A 327 11.99 -25.00 2.15
N ILE A 328 11.11 -24.33 1.40
CA ILE A 328 10.99 -22.87 1.39
C ILE A 328 10.58 -22.37 2.78
N GLU A 329 9.57 -22.97 3.39
CA GLU A 329 9.10 -22.66 4.76
C GLU A 329 10.23 -22.75 5.79
N SER A 330 11.04 -23.81 5.71
CA SER A 330 12.18 -24.03 6.60
C SER A 330 13.31 -23.01 6.35
N ALA A 331 13.60 -22.70 5.08
CA ALA A 331 14.64 -21.75 4.69
C ALA A 331 14.30 -20.33 5.15
N ILE A 332 13.07 -19.85 4.92
CA ILE A 332 12.66 -18.49 5.32
C ILE A 332 12.61 -18.32 6.84
N SER A 333 12.19 -19.37 7.56
CA SER A 333 12.18 -19.38 9.04
C SER A 333 13.60 -19.29 9.61
N SER A 334 14.59 -19.80 8.88
CA SER A 334 16.00 -19.75 9.28
C SER A 334 16.69 -18.44 8.89
N ALA A 335 16.30 -17.84 7.76
CA ALA A 335 16.93 -16.63 7.20
C ALA A 335 16.53 -15.34 7.91
N MET A 336 15.37 -15.31 8.57
CA MET A 336 14.85 -14.11 9.24
C MET A 336 14.12 -14.47 10.53
N ASP A 337 14.41 -13.76 11.63
CA ASP A 337 13.59 -13.88 12.83
C ASP A 337 12.21 -13.24 12.61
N LEU A 338 11.18 -14.07 12.47
CA LEU A 338 9.80 -13.65 12.24
C LEU A 338 9.06 -13.25 13.52
N SER A 339 9.76 -12.98 14.62
CA SER A 339 9.16 -12.29 15.76
C SER A 339 8.86 -10.82 15.42
N PRO A 340 7.87 -10.16 16.04
CA PRO A 340 7.60 -8.73 15.81
C PRO A 340 8.85 -7.86 15.95
N ARG A 341 9.67 -8.13 16.97
CA ARG A 341 10.97 -7.48 17.17
C ARG A 341 11.96 -7.81 16.06
N GLY A 342 12.14 -9.09 15.74
CA GLY A 342 13.06 -9.54 14.69
C GLY A 342 12.75 -8.90 13.34
N ILE A 343 11.46 -8.80 12.99
CA ILE A 343 10.98 -8.12 11.78
C ILE A 343 11.34 -6.64 11.81
N ARG A 344 11.00 -5.94 12.90
CA ARG A 344 11.27 -4.52 13.08
C ARG A 344 12.76 -4.18 12.96
N GLU A 345 13.63 -4.98 13.58
CA GLU A 345 15.07 -4.78 13.57
C GLU A 345 15.67 -5.09 12.20
N HIS A 346 15.32 -6.24 11.60
CA HIS A 346 15.86 -6.67 10.31
C HIS A 346 15.48 -5.71 9.16
N LEU A 347 14.23 -5.23 9.16
CA LEU A 347 13.73 -4.28 8.17
C LEU A 347 13.93 -2.81 8.59
N ALA A 348 14.51 -2.55 9.76
CA ALA A 348 14.75 -1.20 10.30
C ALA A 348 13.51 -0.28 10.32
N LEU A 349 12.38 -0.81 10.81
CA LEU A 349 11.05 -0.21 10.70
C LEU A 349 10.76 0.93 11.68
N ASN A 350 11.54 1.09 12.75
CA ASN A 350 11.33 2.15 13.75
C ASN A 350 11.84 3.51 13.25
N LYS A 351 11.27 4.00 12.15
CA LYS A 351 11.65 5.22 11.43
C LYS A 351 10.42 5.89 10.82
N ALA A 352 10.50 7.20 10.61
CA ALA A 352 9.48 7.97 9.92
C ALA A 352 9.55 7.75 8.39
N ILE A 353 9.00 6.65 7.91
CA ILE A 353 9.07 6.19 6.51
C ILE A 353 7.71 5.79 5.91
N TYR A 354 6.60 6.04 6.60
CA TYR A 354 5.30 5.44 6.29
C TYR A 354 4.39 6.31 5.44
N GLN A 355 4.45 7.64 5.54
CA GLN A 355 3.57 8.52 4.76
C GLN A 355 3.68 8.28 3.26
N ARG A 356 4.89 7.98 2.78
CA ARG A 356 5.15 7.64 1.37
C ARG A 356 4.47 6.34 0.91
N THR A 357 4.11 5.46 1.83
CA THR A 357 3.48 4.16 1.54
C THR A 357 1.97 4.27 1.34
N ALA A 358 1.34 5.30 1.91
CA ALA A 358 -0.11 5.47 1.99
C ALA A 358 -0.82 5.63 0.64
N ALA A 359 -0.11 5.79 -0.48
CA ALA A 359 -0.68 5.80 -1.82
C ALA A 359 0.23 5.09 -2.81
N TYR A 360 -0.37 4.57 -3.89
CA TYR A 360 0.31 3.87 -4.99
C TYR A 360 1.02 2.57 -4.56
N GLY A 361 0.46 1.87 -3.57
CA GLY A 361 0.92 0.57 -3.11
C GLY A 361 2.06 0.63 -2.10
N HIS A 362 2.04 -0.31 -1.17
CA HIS A 362 3.12 -0.53 -0.20
C HIS A 362 4.26 -1.37 -0.80
N PHE A 363 3.98 -2.09 -1.89
CA PHE A 363 4.88 -3.08 -2.48
C PHE A 363 5.25 -2.72 -3.92
N GLY A 364 6.35 -3.30 -4.40
CA GLY A 364 6.85 -3.08 -5.76
C GLY A 364 7.49 -1.71 -5.99
N ARG A 365 8.02 -1.10 -4.94
CA ARG A 365 8.67 0.22 -4.99
C ARG A 365 10.10 0.11 -4.52
N ALA A 366 11.02 0.74 -5.23
CA ALA A 366 12.44 0.60 -4.93
C ALA A 366 12.76 1.07 -3.49
N PRO A 367 13.58 0.32 -2.74
CA PRO A 367 14.17 0.81 -1.50
C PRO A 367 14.94 2.11 -1.75
N ASP A 368 14.84 3.06 -0.81
CA ASP A 368 15.53 4.36 -0.92
C ASP A 368 16.51 4.60 0.23
N GLU A 369 17.43 5.56 0.04
CA GLU A 369 18.46 5.92 1.02
C GLU A 369 17.90 6.42 2.36
N GLY A 370 16.68 6.93 2.37
CA GLY A 370 15.96 7.34 3.58
C GLY A 370 15.41 6.16 4.39
N GLY A 371 15.62 4.92 3.95
CA GLY A 371 15.12 3.71 4.58
C GLY A 371 13.67 3.37 4.23
N GLY A 372 13.09 4.00 3.20
CA GLY A 372 11.80 3.59 2.68
C GLY A 372 11.88 2.21 1.99
N PHE A 373 10.80 1.44 2.09
CA PHE A 373 10.62 0.17 1.36
C PHE A 373 11.73 -0.86 1.55
N THR A 374 12.31 -0.96 2.76
CA THR A 374 13.35 -1.97 3.06
C THR A 374 12.92 -3.41 2.79
N TRP A 375 11.61 -3.70 2.89
CA TRP A 375 11.00 -4.99 2.54
C TRP A 375 11.00 -5.29 1.03
N GLU A 376 11.43 -4.37 0.17
CA GLU A 376 11.57 -4.59 -1.26
C GLU A 376 13.00 -4.98 -1.68
N ARG A 377 13.94 -5.07 -0.73
CA ARG A 377 15.29 -5.62 -0.99
C ARG A 377 15.22 -7.11 -1.32
N THR A 378 16.21 -7.58 -2.10
CA THR A 378 16.38 -8.99 -2.48
C THR A 378 17.71 -9.55 -1.98
N ASP A 379 18.11 -9.12 -0.79
CA ASP A 379 19.40 -9.41 -0.13
C ASP A 379 19.45 -10.78 0.58
N LEU A 380 18.32 -11.50 0.69
CA LEU A 380 18.29 -12.90 1.13
C LEU A 380 18.30 -13.91 -0.03
N ALA A 381 18.22 -13.45 -1.29
CA ALA A 381 18.04 -14.35 -2.43
C ALA A 381 19.15 -15.43 -2.54
N ASP A 382 20.41 -15.04 -2.36
CA ASP A 382 21.54 -15.98 -2.43
C ASP A 382 21.60 -16.92 -1.22
N GLU A 383 21.16 -16.47 -0.04
CA GLU A 383 21.06 -17.28 1.16
C GLU A 383 19.97 -18.35 1.00
N LEU A 384 18.77 -17.93 0.59
CA LEU A 384 17.64 -18.84 0.34
C LEU A 384 17.97 -19.87 -0.73
N ARG A 385 18.63 -19.48 -1.83
CA ARG A 385 19.04 -20.42 -2.89
C ARG A 385 19.96 -21.53 -2.37
N LYS A 386 20.84 -21.23 -1.40
CA LYS A 386 21.75 -22.23 -0.81
C LYS A 386 21.07 -23.14 0.21
N ALA A 387 19.94 -22.69 0.78
CA ALA A 387 19.26 -23.36 1.87
C ALA A 387 18.22 -24.40 1.40
N VAL A 388 17.80 -24.37 0.12
CA VAL A 388 16.71 -25.21 -0.41
C VAL A 388 17.14 -26.38 -1.26
#